data_AF-I3ILE9-F1
#
_entry.id   AF-I3ILE9-F1
#
_cell.length_a   1.000
_cell.length_b   1.000
_cell.length_c   1.000
_cell.angle_alpha   90.00
_cell.angle_beta   90.00
_cell.angle_gamma   90.00
#
_symmetry.space_group_name_H-M   'P 1'
#
loop_
_entity.id
_entity.type
_entity.pdbx_description
1 polymer ?
#
loop_
_entity_poly.entity_id
_entity_poly.type
_entity_poly.pdbx_seq_one_letter_code
_entity_poly.pdbx_strand_id
1 'polypeptide(L)'
;MEKGNSFTIHDLPKPERPRERLIKGIGLAKAAQIKACFELGKRQYLESEVEDIDFKNSQSVVKALQAKIKDKAKEHFKLILLLNTRNKIIGISTVSIGTLDSSLVHP
;
A
#
# COMPACT_ATOMS: atom_id res chain seq x y z
N MET A 1 4.24 -11.70 -44.47
CA MET A 1 3.85 -12.28 -43.16
C MET A 1 4.90 -11.86 -42.15
N GLU A 2 4.64 -10.79 -41.41
CA GLU A 2 5.59 -10.18 -40.47
C GLU A 2 5.84 -11.11 -39.28
N LYS A 3 7.08 -11.54 -39.09
CA LYS A 3 7.53 -12.26 -37.89
C LYS A 3 7.50 -11.27 -36.73
N GLY A 4 6.45 -11.34 -35.91
CA GLY A 4 6.33 -10.53 -34.70
C GLY A 4 7.52 -10.76 -33.76
N ASN A 5 8.19 -9.66 -33.40
CA ASN A 5 9.28 -9.59 -32.43
C ASN A 5 8.92 -10.32 -31.12
N SER A 6 9.45 -11.53 -30.95
CA SER A 6 9.33 -12.30 -29.71
C SER A 6 10.55 -12.03 -28.85
N PHE A 7 10.42 -11.14 -27.86
CA PHE A 7 11.41 -10.92 -26.81
C PHE A 7 11.29 -12.03 -25.75
N THR A 8 12.33 -12.85 -25.60
CA THR A 8 12.39 -14.04 -24.73
C THR A 8 13.21 -13.78 -23.47
N ILE A 9 13.14 -14.67 -22.47
CA ILE A 9 13.96 -14.56 -21.24
C ILE A 9 15.47 -14.50 -21.51
N HIS A 10 15.92 -15.05 -22.64
CA HIS A 10 17.34 -15.14 -22.96
C HIS A 10 17.90 -13.81 -23.47
N ASP A 11 17.01 -12.92 -23.95
CA ASP A 11 17.32 -11.57 -24.39
C ASP A 11 17.57 -10.62 -23.19
N LEU A 12 17.28 -11.06 -21.96
CA LEU A 12 17.60 -10.33 -20.73
C LEU A 12 19.00 -10.70 -20.19
N PRO A 13 19.73 -9.73 -19.60
CA PRO A 13 20.92 -9.97 -18.81
C PRO A 13 20.66 -11.01 -17.72
N LYS A 14 21.60 -11.94 -17.49
CA LYS A 14 21.50 -13.00 -16.46
C LYS A 14 20.92 -12.53 -15.10
N PRO A 15 21.33 -11.38 -14.51
CA PRO A 15 20.77 -10.93 -13.23
C PRO A 15 19.31 -10.45 -13.31
N GLU A 16 18.83 -10.05 -14.49
CA GLU A 16 17.48 -9.52 -14.72
C GLU A 16 16.49 -10.57 -15.21
N ARG A 17 16.95 -11.80 -15.41
CA ARG A 17 16.07 -12.90 -15.82
C ARG A 17 15.09 -13.21 -14.68
N PRO A 18 13.78 -13.07 -14.90
CA PRO A 18 12.81 -13.42 -13.89
C PRO A 18 12.93 -14.90 -13.54
N ARG A 19 12.87 -15.22 -12.24
CA ARG A 19 12.83 -16.60 -11.75
C ARG A 19 11.51 -17.29 -12.08
N GLU A 20 10.48 -16.49 -12.35
CA GLU A 20 9.13 -16.93 -12.71
C GLU A 20 8.97 -16.99 -14.23
N ARG A 21 8.10 -17.89 -14.70
CA ARG A 21 7.87 -18.12 -16.13
C ARG A 21 7.26 -16.85 -16.75
N LEU A 22 7.90 -16.27 -17.77
CA LEU A 22 7.30 -15.17 -18.53
C LEU A 22 5.95 -15.63 -19.11
N ILE A 23 4.90 -14.87 -18.82
CA ILE A 23 3.56 -15.11 -19.38
C ILE A 23 3.63 -14.82 -20.88
N LYS A 24 3.36 -15.85 -21.69
CA LYS A 24 3.37 -15.73 -23.16
C LYS A 24 2.43 -14.61 -23.60
N GLY A 25 2.94 -13.64 -24.35
CA GLY A 25 2.19 -12.46 -24.80
C GLY A 25 2.33 -11.20 -23.93
N ILE A 26 3.13 -11.25 -22.85
CA ILE A 26 3.49 -10.08 -22.04
C ILE A 26 5.00 -9.84 -22.19
N GLY A 27 5.36 -9.00 -23.17
CA GLY A 27 6.73 -8.48 -23.31
C GLY A 27 7.05 -7.40 -22.27
N LEU A 28 8.31 -6.94 -22.25
CA LEU A 28 8.78 -5.94 -21.29
C LEU A 28 7.91 -4.69 -21.20
N ALA A 29 7.51 -4.14 -22.35
CA ALA A 29 6.67 -2.94 -22.39
C ALA A 29 5.33 -3.14 -21.67
N LYS A 30 4.67 -4.29 -21.89
CA LYS A 30 3.38 -4.60 -21.25
C LYS A 30 3.54 -4.93 -19.77
N ALA A 31 4.64 -5.60 -19.38
CA ALA A 31 4.96 -5.84 -17.99
C ALA A 31 5.21 -4.52 -17.23
N ALA A 32 5.96 -3.59 -17.82
CA ALA A 32 6.21 -2.27 -17.24
C ALA A 32 4.92 -1.47 -17.06
N GLN A 33 4.01 -1.50 -18.04
CA GLN A 33 2.69 -0.86 -17.93
C GLN A 33 1.86 -1.44 -16.79
N ILE A 34 1.78 -2.78 -16.67
CA ILE A 34 1.04 -3.43 -15.59
C ILE A 34 1.62 -3.03 -14.23
N LYS A 35 2.96 -3.05 -14.09
CA LYS A 35 3.63 -2.62 -12.86
C LYS A 35 3.33 -1.17 -12.53
N ALA A 36 3.33 -0.28 -13.53
CA ALA A 36 2.98 1.13 -13.36
C ALA A 36 1.52 1.29 -12.89
N CYS A 37 0.57 0.55 -13.47
CA CYS A 37 -0.83 0.59 -13.05
C CYS A 37 -1.01 0.20 -11.58
N PHE A 38 -0.33 -0.86 -11.12
CA PHE A 38 -0.38 -1.26 -9.72
C PHE A 38 0.25 -0.22 -8.79
N GLU A 39 1.37 0.38 -9.17
CA GLU A 39 2.00 1.44 -8.38
C GLU A 39 1.12 2.69 -8.30
N LEU A 40 0.48 3.09 -9.40
CA LEU A 40 -0.49 4.20 -9.41
C LEU A 40 -1.69 3.91 -8.50
N GLY A 41 -2.27 2.71 -8.60
CA GLY A 41 -3.36 2.31 -7.72
C GLY A 41 -2.95 2.29 -6.24
N LYS A 42 -1.73 1.83 -5.95
CA LYS A 42 -1.15 1.85 -4.59
C LYS A 42 -0.95 3.28 -4.09
N ARG A 43 -0.42 4.19 -4.92
CA ARG A 43 -0.25 5.60 -4.58
C ARG A 43 -1.60 6.25 -4.27
N GLN A 44 -2.59 6.11 -5.16
CA GLN A 44 -3.95 6.62 -4.94
C GLN A 44 -4.59 6.10 -3.64
N TYR A 45 -4.36 4.84 -3.30
CA TYR A 45 -4.88 4.24 -2.08
C TYR A 45 -4.18 4.77 -0.81
N LEU A 46 -2.86 4.96 -0.86
CA LEU A 46 -2.06 5.47 0.26
C LEU A 46 -2.22 6.97 0.48
N GLU A 47 -2.54 7.72 -0.58
CA GLU A 47 -2.74 9.17 -0.59
C GLU A 47 -4.17 9.57 -0.21
N SER A 48 -4.99 8.63 0.28
CA SER A 48 -6.31 8.95 0.84
C SER A 48 -6.18 10.08 1.86
N GLU A 49 -6.70 11.26 1.50
CA GLU A 49 -6.61 12.48 2.27
C GLU A 49 -7.27 12.28 3.63
N VAL A 50 -6.46 11.98 4.63
CA VAL A 50 -6.90 11.79 6.01
C VAL A 50 -7.51 13.09 6.56
N GLU A 51 -7.13 14.24 5.99
CA GLU A 51 -7.52 15.58 6.44
C GLU A 51 -9.02 15.90 6.22
N ASP A 52 -9.69 15.22 5.29
CA ASP A 52 -11.10 15.48 4.98
C ASP A 52 -12.07 14.34 5.35
N ILE A 53 -11.57 13.33 6.08
CA ILE A 53 -12.42 12.26 6.60
C ILE A 53 -13.12 12.75 7.88
N ASP A 54 -14.44 12.78 7.86
CA ASP A 54 -15.29 13.01 9.03
C ASP A 54 -15.52 11.69 9.78
N PHE A 55 -15.00 11.58 11.00
CA PHE A 55 -15.03 10.36 11.81
C PHE A 55 -16.38 10.19 12.51
N LYS A 56 -17.41 9.81 11.74
CA LYS A 56 -18.77 9.55 12.28
C LYS A 56 -19.02 8.11 12.68
N ASN A 57 -18.23 7.17 12.16
CA ASN A 57 -18.42 5.74 12.40
C ASN A 57 -17.10 4.96 12.32
N SER A 58 -17.12 3.72 12.80
CA SER A 58 -15.97 2.81 12.78
C SER A 58 -15.44 2.56 11.36
N GLN A 59 -16.31 2.54 10.35
CA GLN A 59 -15.90 2.34 8.96
C GLN A 59 -15.00 3.48 8.45
N SER A 60 -15.26 4.70 8.89
CA SER A 60 -14.47 5.89 8.53
C SER A 60 -13.07 5.80 9.13
N VAL A 61 -12.95 5.27 10.35
CA VAL A 61 -11.67 4.98 11.01
C VAL A 61 -10.87 3.95 10.22
N VAL A 62 -11.52 2.85 9.82
CA VAL A 62 -10.87 1.79 9.05
C VAL A 62 -10.35 2.36 7.74
N LYS A 63 -11.15 3.12 6.97
CA LYS A 63 -10.70 3.72 5.71
C LYS A 63 -9.46 4.60 5.87
N ALA A 64 -9.38 5.40 6.93
CA ALA A 64 -8.26 6.30 7.18
C ALA A 64 -6.97 5.57 7.61
N LEU A 65 -7.10 4.42 8.30
CA LEU A 65 -5.97 3.71 8.89
C LEU A 65 -5.54 2.46 8.13
N GLN A 66 -6.41 1.88 7.30
CA GLN A 66 -6.17 0.59 6.65
C GLN A 66 -4.88 0.61 5.84
N ALA A 67 -4.65 1.65 5.02
CA ALA A 67 -3.44 1.77 4.22
C ALA A 67 -2.16 1.90 5.05
N LYS A 68 -2.26 2.40 6.30
CA LYS A 68 -1.12 2.58 7.22
C LYS A 68 -0.79 1.32 8.04
N ILE A 69 -1.73 0.37 8.16
CA ILE A 69 -1.61 -0.81 9.04
C ILE A 69 -1.58 -2.14 8.26
N LYS A 70 -2.29 -2.25 7.12
CA LYS A 70 -2.58 -3.51 6.42
C LYS A 70 -1.38 -4.42 6.13
N ASP A 71 -0.22 -3.84 5.79
CA ASP A 71 0.97 -4.59 5.40
C ASP A 71 2.07 -4.59 6.49
N LYS A 72 1.71 -4.29 7.74
CA LYS A 72 2.66 -4.27 8.86
C LYS A 72 2.74 -5.64 9.52
N ALA A 73 3.96 -6.14 9.69
CA ALA A 73 4.24 -7.45 10.30
C ALA A 73 4.09 -7.48 11.82
N LYS A 74 3.89 -6.32 12.46
CA LYS A 74 3.71 -6.18 13.92
C LYS A 74 2.42 -5.41 14.17
N GLU A 75 1.86 -5.57 15.36
CA GLU A 75 0.73 -4.77 15.81
C GLU A 75 1.14 -3.30 15.99
N HIS A 76 0.29 -2.36 15.59
CA HIS A 76 0.53 -0.92 15.74
C HIS A 76 -0.64 -0.29 16.49
N PHE A 77 -0.40 0.18 17.72
CA PHE A 77 -1.37 0.99 18.44
C PHE A 77 -1.23 2.45 18.00
N LYS A 78 -2.30 3.02 17.44
CA LYS A 78 -2.31 4.41 16.95
C LYS A 78 -3.34 5.23 17.72
N LEU A 79 -2.93 6.41 18.17
CA LEU A 79 -3.79 7.44 18.74
C LEU A 79 -4.24 8.38 17.61
N ILE A 80 -5.55 8.56 17.50
CA ILE A 80 -6.17 9.52 16.57
C ILE A 80 -6.54 10.76 17.37
N LEU A 81 -5.96 11.91 17.01
CA LEU A 81 -6.26 13.20 17.65
C LEU A 81 -7.40 13.88 16.90
N LEU A 82 -8.54 14.00 17.57
CA LEU A 82 -9.69 14.78 17.15
C LEU A 82 -9.72 16.05 18.01
N LEU A 83 -9.67 17.24 17.39
CA LEU A 83 -9.58 18.51 18.13
C LEU A 83 -10.51 19.59 17.57
N ASN A 84 -11.51 19.22 16.75
CA ASN A 84 -12.56 20.16 16.34
C ASN A 84 -13.97 19.61 16.55
N THR A 85 -14.95 20.50 16.53
CA THR A 85 -16.38 20.22 16.77
C THR A 85 -17.05 19.35 15.70
N ARG A 86 -16.32 19.03 14.62
CA ARG A 86 -16.80 18.21 13.50
C ARG A 86 -16.03 16.90 13.39
N ASN A 87 -15.36 16.45 14.45
CA ASN A 87 -14.59 15.20 14.47
C ASN A 87 -13.58 15.07 13.31
N LYS A 88 -12.99 16.18 12.83
CA LYS A 88 -11.89 16.09 11.87
C LYS A 88 -10.59 15.74 12.59
N ILE A 89 -9.75 14.98 11.90
CA ILE A 89 -8.41 14.65 12.34
C ILE A 89 -7.53 15.90 12.33
N ILE A 90 -6.78 16.05 13.42
CA ILE A 90 -5.68 17.03 13.51
C ILE A 90 -4.33 16.31 13.47
N GLY A 91 -4.29 15.05 13.91
CA GLY A 91 -3.10 14.22 13.77
C GLY A 91 -3.36 12.75 14.09
N ILE A 92 -2.45 11.90 13.62
CA ILE A 92 -2.41 10.47 14.00
C ILE A 92 -1.00 10.19 14.50
N SER A 93 -0.87 9.74 15.75
CA SER A 93 0.40 9.34 16.34
C SER A 93 0.44 7.83 16.57
N THR A 94 1.63 7.23 16.51
CA THR A 94 1.81 5.81 16.85
C THR A 94 2.31 5.75 18.29
N VAL A 95 1.56 5.09 19.16
CA VAL A 95 1.87 5.01 20.60
C VAL A 95 2.74 3.80 20.90
N SER A 96 2.48 2.67 20.25
CA SER A 96 3.30 1.45 20.41
C SER A 96 3.32 0.60 19.13
N ILE A 97 4.36 -0.23 19.00
CA ILE A 97 4.56 -1.14 17.87
C ILE A 97 5.03 -2.49 18.40
N GLY A 98 4.14 -3.48 18.41
CA GLY A 98 4.41 -4.86 18.79
C GLY A 98 4.86 -5.03 20.24
N THR A 99 4.08 -5.77 21.01
CA THR A 99 4.42 -6.20 22.37
C THR A 99 4.09 -7.68 22.50
N LEU A 100 4.83 -8.40 23.35
CA LEU A 100 4.66 -9.85 23.49
C LEU A 100 3.30 -10.19 24.13
N ASP A 101 2.90 -9.46 25.18
CA ASP A 101 1.67 -9.77 25.96
C ASP A 101 1.01 -8.58 26.70
N SER A 102 1.48 -7.33 26.54
CA SER A 102 0.87 -6.18 27.25
C SER A 102 0.94 -4.85 26.51
N SER A 103 -0.12 -4.06 26.66
CA SER A 103 -0.17 -2.69 26.14
C SER A 103 0.69 -1.77 27.00
N LEU A 104 1.76 -1.19 26.45
CA LEU A 104 2.58 -0.14 27.07
C LEU A 104 1.87 1.23 27.13
N VAL A 105 0.53 1.26 27.03
CA VAL A 105 -0.26 2.48 26.93
C VAL A 105 -0.85 2.80 28.30
N HIS A 106 -0.51 3.97 28.83
CA HIS A 106 -1.10 4.56 30.03
C HIS A 106 -1.97 5.78 29.64
N PRO A 107 -3.16 5.98 30.25
CA PRO A 107 -4.00 7.16 30.02
C PRO A 107 -3.28 8.48 30.31
#